data_AF-A0A2T6KH20-F1
#
_entry.id   AF-A0A2T6KH20-F1
#
_cell.length_a   1.000
_cell.length_b   1.000
_cell.length_c   1.000
_cell.angle_alpha   90.00
_cell.angle_beta   90.00
_cell.angle_gamma   90.00
#
_symmetry.space_group_name_H-M   'P 1'
#
loop_
_entity.id
_entity.type
_entity.pdbx_description
1 polymer ?
#
loop_
_entity_poly.entity_id
_entity_poly.type
_entity_poly.pdbx_seq_one_letter_code
_entity_poly.pdbx_strand_id
1 'polypeptide(L)' 'MDQLFQLISPGFLCAPAALAFLGGVVKGTVGFAMPMILISGLSMFLSPEIALADLILPTLSSNIWQVMRQGVVAAGVP' A
#
# COMPACT_ATOMS: atom_id res chain seq x y z
N MET A 1 -24.23 -13.43 3.41
CA MET A 1 -23.02 -14.12 3.93
C MET A 1 -22.16 -14.64 2.79
N ASP A 2 -22.73 -14.96 1.63
CA ASP A 2 -22.03 -15.54 0.47
C ASP A 2 -21.00 -14.61 -0.20
N GLN A 3 -21.25 -13.29 -0.18
CA GLN A 3 -20.30 -12.30 -0.72
C GLN A 3 -19.00 -12.21 0.07
N LEU A 4 -19.04 -12.45 1.38
CA LEU A 4 -17.84 -12.48 2.23
C LEU A 4 -16.96 -13.67 1.85
N PHE A 5 -17.56 -14.84 1.64
CA PHE A 5 -16.83 -16.03 1.20
C PHE A 5 -16.26 -15.91 -0.22
N GLN A 6 -16.90 -15.15 -1.10
CA GLN A 6 -16.35 -14.82 -2.41
C GLN A 6 -15.13 -13.88 -2.33
N LEU A 7 -15.16 -12.87 -1.45
CA LEU A 7 -14.01 -11.98 -1.25
C LEU A 7 -12.78 -12.70 -0.67
N ILE A 8 -12.99 -13.70 0.17
CA ILE A 8 -11.92 -14.49 0.80
C ILE A 8 -11.49 -15.68 -0.08
N SER A 9 -12.18 -15.91 -1.21
CA SER A 9 -11.83 -16.95 -2.17
C SER A 9 -10.38 -16.76 -2.63
N PRO A 10 -9.53 -17.81 -2.61
CA PRO A 10 -8.12 -17.70 -2.98
C PRO A 10 -7.91 -17.05 -4.35
N GLY A 11 -8.76 -17.38 -5.33
CA GLY A 11 -8.68 -16.79 -6.67
C GLY A 11 -8.96 -15.29 -6.71
N PHE A 12 -9.77 -14.77 -5.80
CA PHE A 12 -10.10 -13.34 -5.71
C PHE A 12 -9.04 -12.56 -4.93
N LEU A 13 -8.32 -13.21 -4.00
CA LEU A 13 -7.24 -12.61 -3.21
C LEU A 13 -5.90 -12.50 -3.97
N CYS A 14 -5.71 -13.28 -5.03
CA CYS A 14 -4.46 -13.27 -5.81
C CYS A 14 -4.13 -11.88 -6.40
N ALA A 15 -5.11 -11.20 -7.00
CA ALA A 15 -4.88 -9.90 -7.64
C ALA A 15 -4.60 -8.78 -6.62
N PRO A 16 -5.39 -8.61 -5.54
CA PRO A 16 -5.06 -7.67 -4.46
C PRO A 16 -3.71 -7.94 -3.80
N ALA A 17 -3.36 -9.21 -3.56
CA ALA A 17 -2.08 -9.58 -2.96
C ALA A 17 -0.89 -9.23 -3.88
N ALA A 18 -1.02 -9.45 -5.20
CA ALA A 18 -0.02 -9.06 -6.17
C ALA A 18 0.17 -7.53 -6.24
N LEU A 19 -0.93 -6.78 -6.20
CA LEU A 19 -0.89 -5.31 -6.15
C LEU A 19 -0.23 -4.80 -4.87
N ALA A 20 -0.59 -5.37 -3.70
CA ALA A 20 0.02 -5.02 -2.43
C ALA A 20 1.54 -5.34 -2.41
N PHE A 21 1.94 -6.48 -2.98
CA PHE A 21 3.34 -6.86 -3.11
C PHE A 21 4.12 -5.89 -4.01
N LEU A 22 3.60 -5.60 -5.20
CA LEU A 22 4.22 -4.64 -6.13
C LEU A 22 4.32 -3.24 -5.51
N GLY A 23 3.28 -2.78 -4.82
CA GLY A 23 3.31 -1.52 -4.06
C GLY A 23 4.41 -1.51 -2.99
N GLY A 24 4.61 -2.63 -2.29
CA GLY A 24 5.70 -2.82 -1.33
C GLY A 24 7.10 -2.78 -1.97
N VAL A 25 7.27 -3.42 -3.13
CA VAL A 25 8.54 -3.38 -3.90
C VAL A 25 8.86 -1.95 -4.35
N VAL A 26 7.88 -1.24 -4.91
CA VAL A 26 8.03 0.16 -5.32
C VAL A 26 8.38 1.04 -4.11
N LYS A 27 7.72 0.84 -2.96
CA LYS A 27 8.09 1.56 -1.72
C LYS A 27 9.55 1.33 -1.33
N GLY A 28 10.02 0.08 -1.47
CA GLY A 28 11.39 -0.31 -1.15
C GLY A 28 12.46 0.27 -2.08
N THR A 29 12.14 0.54 -3.36
CA THR A 29 13.12 1.01 -4.35
C THR A 29 13.19 2.52 -4.50
N VAL A 30 12.10 3.25 -4.30
CA VAL A 30 12.03 4.71 -4.57
C VAL A 30 11.75 5.57 -3.33
N GLY A 31 11.54 4.97 -2.16
CA GLY A 31 11.44 5.68 -0.87
C GLY A 31 10.18 6.53 -0.66
N PHE A 32 9.53 7.01 -1.72
CA PHE A 32 8.33 7.87 -1.64
C PHE A 32 7.45 7.88 -2.91
N ALA A 33 7.75 7.10 -3.96
CA ALA A 33 6.97 7.13 -5.21
C ALA A 33 5.69 6.27 -5.18
N MET A 34 5.56 5.39 -4.18
CA MET A 34 4.43 4.46 -4.04
C MET A 34 3.06 5.16 -3.94
N PRO A 35 2.87 6.25 -3.18
CA PRO A 35 1.57 6.95 -3.11
C PRO A 35 1.15 7.56 -4.45
N MET A 36 2.08 8.13 -5.23
CA MET A 36 1.77 8.73 -6.52
C MET A 36 1.37 7.68 -7.56
N ILE A 37 2.12 6.59 -7.67
CA ILE A 37 1.82 5.52 -8.64
C ILE A 37 0.50 4.83 -8.31
N LEU A 38 0.25 4.55 -7.03
CA LEU A 38 -1.00 3.93 -6.59
C LEU A 38 -2.19 4.87 -6.72
N ILE A 39 -2.07 6.17 -6.39
CA ILE A 39 -3.14 7.14 -6.64
C ILE A 39 -3.43 7.24 -8.14
N SER A 40 -2.41 7.33 -9.00
CA SER A 40 -2.60 7.39 -10.46
C SER A 40 -3.25 6.11 -11.02
N GLY A 41 -2.97 4.93 -10.46
CA GLY A 41 -3.59 3.67 -10.88
C GLY A 41 -4.99 3.44 -10.32
N LEU A 42 -5.21 3.75 -9.04
CA LEU A 42 -6.50 3.57 -8.35
C LEU A 42 -7.53 4.62 -8.79
N SER A 43 -7.11 5.83 -9.15
CA SER A 43 -8.01 6.89 -9.66
C SER A 43 -8.64 6.56 -11.02
N MET A 44 -8.16 5.51 -11.71
CA MET A 44 -8.84 4.95 -12.89
C MET A 44 -10.14 4.20 -12.53
N PHE A 45 -10.31 3.80 -11.27
CA PHE A 45 -11.41 2.96 -10.81
C PHE A 45 -12.18 3.52 -9.60
N LEU A 46 -11.55 4.39 -8.80
CA LEU A 46 -12.06 4.93 -7.55
C LEU A 46 -11.92 6.45 -7.53
N SER A 47 -12.78 7.15 -6.78
CA SER A 47 -12.60 8.59 -6.56
C SER A 47 -11.26 8.84 -5.86
N PRO A 48 -10.54 9.93 -6.20
CA PRO A 48 -9.25 10.24 -5.59
C PRO A 48 -9.27 10.27 -4.06
N GLU A 49 -10.38 10.70 -3.43
CA GLU A 49 -10.48 10.70 -1.97
C GLU A 49 -10.48 9.29 -1.37
N ILE A 50 -11.12 8.33 -2.05
CA ILE A 50 -11.18 6.93 -1.61
C ILE A 50 -9.83 6.24 -1.81
N ALA A 51 -9.21 6.47 -2.97
CA ALA A 51 -7.86 5.96 -3.25
C ALA A 51 -6.82 6.47 -2.24
N LEU A 52 -6.94 7.73 -1.81
CA LEU A 52 -6.08 8.29 -0.77
C LEU A 52 -6.33 7.63 0.60
N ALA A 53 -7.60 7.44 0.98
CA ALA A 53 -7.96 6.81 2.25
C ALA A 53 -7.41 5.39 2.37
N ASP A 54 -7.51 4.60 1.29
CA ASP A 54 -6.95 3.24 1.22
C ASP A 54 -5.43 3.20 1.36
N LEU A 55 -4.74 4.29 1.03
CA LEU A 55 -3.29 4.42 1.10
C LEU A 55 -2.78 4.84 2.49
N ILE A 56 -3.57 5.58 3.27
CA ILE A 56 -3.13 6.15 4.56
C ILE A 56 -2.74 5.05 5.56
N LEU A 57 -3.63 4.07 5.78
CA LEU A 57 -3.41 2.98 6.73
C LEU A 57 -2.16 2.13 6.41
N PRO A 58 -2.02 1.54 5.21
CA PRO A 58 -0.85 0.72 4.90
C PRO A 58 0.45 1.53 4.85
N THR A 59 0.40 2.81 4.43
CA THR A 59 1.58 3.69 4.44
C THR A 59 2.03 3.98 5.87
N LEU A 60 1.09 4.33 6.75
CA LEU A 60 1.37 4.57 8.16
C LEU A 60 1.94 3.32 8.83
N SER A 61 1.28 2.16 8.68
CA SER A 61 1.72 0.90 9.29
C SER A 61 3.12 0.50 8.83
N SER A 62 3.41 0.63 7.53
CA SER A 62 4.72 0.28 6.99
C SER A 62 5.82 1.30 7.34
N ASN A 63 5.48 2.58 7.53
CA ASN A 63 6.41 3.61 8.02
C ASN A 63 6.77 3.38 9.50
N ILE A 64 5.76 3.07 10.34
CA ILE A 64 5.97 2.72 11.75
C ILE A 64 6.89 1.50 11.85
N TRP A 65 6.62 0.47 11.05
CA TRP A 65 7.45 -0.74 11.02
C TRP A 65 8.92 -0.44 10.60
N GLN A 66 9.14 0.46 9.65
CA GLN A 66 10.48 0.89 9.25
C GLN A 66 11.21 1.61 10.39
N VAL A 67 10.56 2.54 11.07
CA VAL A 67 11.14 3.27 12.22
C VAL A 67 11.49 2.32 13.36
N MET A 68 10.62 1.35 13.66
CA MET A 68 10.85 0.35 14.70
C MET A 68 12.05 -0.55 14.38
N ARG A 69 12.29 -0.88 13.09
CA ARG A 69 13.38 -1.78 12.68
C ARG A 69 14.71 -1.08 12.39
N GLN A 70 14.68 0.15 11.86
CA GLN A 70 15.87 0.85 11.35
C GLN A 70 16.37 1.96 12.28
N GLY A 71 15.61 2.31 13.33
CA GLY A 71 15.94 3.41 14.23
C GLY A 71 15.79 4.79 13.58
N VAL A 72 15.75 5.85 14.41
CA VAL A 72 15.55 7.26 14.02
C VAL A 72 16.57 7.76 12.99
N VAL A 73 17.71 7.07 12.84
CA VAL A 73 18.81 7.44 11.93
C VAL A 73 18.43 7.32 10.44
N ALA A 74 17.50 6.44 10.06
CA ALA A 74 17.04 6.35 8.67
C ALA A 74 16.15 7.54 8.22
N ALA A 75 15.64 8.32 9.19
CA ALA A 75 14.90 9.56 8.95
C ALA A 75 15.75 10.82 9.20
N GLY A 76 17.06 10.64 9.40
CA GLY A 76 18.03 11.71 9.62
C GLY A 76 18.48 12.34 8.31
N VAL A 77 17.95 13.53 8.07
CA VAL A 77 18.48 14.61 7.22
C VAL A 77 20.02 14.64 7.23
N PRO A 78 20.73 14.69 6.09
CA PRO A 78 22.04 15.34 6.05
C PRO A 78 21.89 16.87 6.15
#